data_AF-A0A7D9IV44-F1
#
_entry.id   AF-A0A7D9IV44-F1
#
_cell.length_a   1.000
_cell.length_b   1.000
_cell.length_c   1.000
_cell.angle_alpha   90.00
_cell.angle_beta   90.00
_cell.angle_gamma   90.00
#
_symmetry.space_group_name_H-M   'P 1'
#
loop_
_entity.id
_entity.type
_entity.pdbx_description
1 polymer ?
#
loop_
_entity_poly.entity_id
_entity_poly.type
_entity_poly.pdbx_seq_one_letter_code
_entity_poly.pdbx_strand_id
1 'polypeptide(L)'
;MAEYLEQNIGEVKHYVQKNYTFRHDQRHFQAAFSCELSEILATRVHKLLQQRDEKCPEDQRLWLQHEALCQGHLQETGTFRKALSQKLSSIVSPMLSEVIAFCDQNHNLDLLGEEKEWKTRLWLTMINKEVITPLSYDSFISPVSDRIRERACVSSTGVGHRFSAKFPFSWIIKDIVNDLLQKVGADAKSLVSLRGVFYSSPLGQLLKPTFVDENIKGEAAMNYLNDFLHMIYKPIVEGELQLICDAVLAAAGKLHQSLYGNEECELDIPFIHFTYSLIQARLVNFSELVHVFPDLVQTLLTKRDQLDVGEMILDVVALECCLEQLEPKPRDLENADNRLIWCNRVQCIRPIIQVMKNLIPRPSQQQIGNGDCEAAFNVQLFGERSNRHLQNCKCVFILSDHSTNGPSRYTSLFLEWGVFEYQS
;
A
#
# COMPACT_ATOMS: atom_id res chain seq x y z
N MET A 1 -26.42 15.13 -25.04
CA MET A 1 -25.08 15.75 -25.20
C MET A 1 -24.01 14.72 -25.54
N ALA A 2 -24.05 13.53 -24.91
CA ALA A 2 -23.17 12.42 -25.23
C ALA A 2 -23.19 12.04 -26.72
N GLU A 3 -24.37 11.90 -27.35
CA GLU A 3 -24.50 11.62 -28.80
C GLU A 3 -23.88 12.70 -29.69
N TYR A 4 -23.97 13.97 -29.30
CA TYR A 4 -23.34 15.08 -30.03
C TYR A 4 -21.81 14.99 -29.93
N LEU A 5 -21.28 14.64 -28.75
CA LEU A 5 -19.84 14.47 -28.53
C LEU A 5 -19.31 13.16 -29.13
N GLU A 6 -20.14 12.14 -29.32
CA GLU A 6 -19.79 10.92 -30.06
C GLU A 6 -19.58 11.23 -31.54
N GLN A 7 -20.47 12.04 -32.13
CA GLN A 7 -20.35 12.53 -33.51
C GLN A 7 -19.21 13.55 -33.68
N ASN A 8 -18.73 14.15 -32.58
CA ASN A 8 -17.67 15.16 -32.55
C ASN A 8 -16.52 14.76 -31.62
N ILE A 9 -16.20 13.47 -31.49
CA ILE A 9 -15.16 12.98 -30.56
C ILE A 9 -13.78 13.59 -30.87
N GLY A 10 -13.57 14.03 -32.12
CA GLY A 10 -12.42 14.81 -32.54
C GLY A 10 -12.27 16.16 -31.82
N GLU A 11 -13.36 16.81 -31.40
CA GLU A 11 -13.31 18.05 -30.61
C GLU A 11 -12.89 17.80 -29.16
N VAL A 12 -13.38 16.71 -28.56
CA VAL A 12 -12.93 16.25 -27.23
C VAL A 12 -11.45 15.88 -27.27
N LYS A 13 -11.04 15.13 -28.30
CA LYS A 13 -9.64 14.78 -28.56
C LYS A 13 -8.77 16.03 -28.72
N HIS A 14 -9.19 17.00 -29.51
CA HIS A 14 -8.49 18.26 -29.70
C HIS A 14 -8.41 19.07 -28.39
N TYR A 15 -9.46 19.09 -27.59
CA TYR A 15 -9.49 19.77 -26.30
C TYR A 15 -8.52 19.12 -25.29
N VAL A 16 -8.50 17.79 -25.19
CA VAL A 16 -7.55 17.05 -24.33
C VAL A 16 -6.12 17.33 -24.78
N GLN A 17 -5.81 17.19 -26.07
CA GLN A 17 -4.47 17.43 -26.62
C GLN A 17 -4.00 18.88 -26.43
N LYS A 18 -4.88 19.86 -26.63
CA LYS A 18 -4.54 21.28 -26.51
C LYS A 18 -4.28 21.72 -25.07
N ASN A 19 -4.99 21.15 -24.09
CA ASN A 19 -4.90 21.58 -22.69
C ASN A 19 -3.95 20.72 -21.83
N TYR A 20 -3.58 19.51 -22.28
CA TYR A 20 -2.80 18.56 -21.47
C TYR A 20 -1.58 17.99 -22.20
N THR A 21 -0.92 18.78 -23.06
CA THR A 21 0.38 18.40 -23.61
C THR A 21 1.43 18.38 -22.49
N PHE A 22 1.77 17.18 -22.04
CA PHE A 22 2.81 16.94 -21.03
C PHE A 22 4.15 17.51 -21.51
N ARG A 23 4.81 18.30 -20.66
CA ARG A 23 6.18 18.79 -20.90
C ARG A 23 7.15 17.61 -20.68
N HIS A 24 7.77 17.09 -21.74
CA HIS A 24 9.21 16.85 -21.88
C HIS A 24 9.57 16.05 -23.14
N ASP A 25 10.81 16.18 -23.59
CA ASP A 25 11.39 15.80 -24.89
C ASP A 25 11.38 14.29 -25.22
N GLN A 26 10.52 13.85 -26.13
CA GLN A 26 10.74 12.72 -27.08
C GLN A 26 9.57 12.64 -28.10
N ARG A 27 9.56 13.54 -29.09
CA ARG A 27 8.37 13.94 -29.86
C ARG A 27 7.63 12.86 -30.64
N HIS A 28 8.30 11.81 -31.13
CA HIS A 28 7.64 10.82 -32.01
C HIS A 28 7.02 9.64 -31.26
N PHE A 29 7.72 9.12 -30.25
CA PHE A 29 7.19 8.06 -29.38
C PHE A 29 6.07 8.63 -28.48
N GLN A 30 6.29 9.80 -27.88
CA GLN A 30 5.27 10.47 -27.04
C GLN A 30 4.02 10.89 -27.81
N ALA A 31 4.11 11.22 -29.10
CA ALA A 31 2.94 11.62 -29.89
C ALA A 31 1.97 10.47 -30.13
N ALA A 32 2.46 9.25 -30.35
CA ALA A 32 1.62 8.07 -30.52
C ALA A 32 0.91 7.71 -29.21
N PHE A 33 1.65 7.67 -28.09
CA PHE A 33 1.10 7.43 -26.76
C PHE A 33 0.17 8.56 -26.30
N SER A 34 0.45 9.82 -26.66
CA SER A 34 -0.44 10.96 -26.42
C SER A 34 -1.74 10.85 -27.22
N CYS A 35 -1.69 10.37 -28.47
CA CYS A 35 -2.90 10.10 -29.25
C CYS A 35 -3.74 8.97 -28.64
N GLU A 36 -3.11 7.84 -28.29
CA GLU A 36 -3.79 6.68 -27.69
C GLU A 36 -4.41 7.06 -26.33
N LEU A 37 -3.65 7.73 -25.47
CA LEU A 37 -4.16 8.25 -24.19
C LEU A 37 -5.36 9.18 -24.40
N SER A 38 -5.28 10.10 -25.35
CA SER A 38 -6.38 11.05 -25.63
C SER A 38 -7.64 10.32 -26.09
N GLU A 39 -7.52 9.26 -26.87
CA GLU A 39 -8.63 8.43 -27.32
C GLU A 39 -9.26 7.65 -26.17
N ILE A 40 -8.44 7.08 -25.30
CA ILE A 40 -8.91 6.39 -24.10
C ILE A 40 -9.65 7.38 -23.21
N LEU A 41 -9.03 8.52 -22.86
CA LEU A 41 -9.66 9.54 -22.00
C LEU A 41 -10.97 10.05 -22.59
N ALA A 42 -11.02 10.33 -23.90
CA ALA A 42 -12.25 10.74 -24.58
C ALA A 42 -13.35 9.67 -24.46
N THR A 43 -13.00 8.38 -24.63
CA THR A 43 -13.93 7.26 -24.47
C THR A 43 -14.46 7.16 -23.04
N ARG A 44 -13.59 7.35 -22.03
CA ARG A 44 -14.00 7.32 -20.61
C ARG A 44 -14.92 8.48 -20.26
N VAL A 45 -14.56 9.69 -20.70
CA VAL A 45 -15.40 10.89 -20.50
C VAL A 45 -16.74 10.75 -21.23
N HIS A 46 -16.75 10.20 -22.44
CA HIS A 46 -17.98 9.95 -23.18
C HIS A 46 -18.96 9.05 -22.40
N LYS A 47 -18.48 7.98 -21.78
CA LYS A 47 -19.33 7.10 -20.95
C LYS A 47 -19.84 7.77 -19.69
N LEU A 48 -19.02 8.61 -19.05
CA LEU A 48 -19.46 9.41 -17.91
C LEU A 48 -20.54 10.43 -18.30
N LEU A 49 -20.45 10.98 -19.52
CA LEU A 49 -21.48 11.85 -20.09
C LEU A 49 -22.78 11.08 -20.38
N GLN A 50 -22.69 9.82 -20.85
CA GLN A 50 -23.87 8.96 -21.02
C GLN A 50 -24.58 8.73 -19.67
N GLN A 51 -23.83 8.36 -18.62
CA GLN A 51 -24.39 8.19 -17.27
C GLN A 51 -25.04 9.48 -16.73
N ARG A 52 -24.42 10.65 -16.99
CA ARG A 52 -25.03 11.95 -16.65
C ARG A 52 -26.34 12.17 -17.40
N ASP A 53 -26.33 11.97 -18.72
CA ASP A 53 -27.47 12.23 -19.59
C ASP A 53 -28.65 11.31 -19.24
N GLU A 54 -28.40 10.06 -18.85
CA GLU A 54 -29.40 9.13 -18.33
C GLU A 54 -30.10 9.63 -17.06
N LYS A 55 -29.37 10.31 -16.17
CA LYS A 55 -29.91 10.90 -14.94
C LYS A 55 -30.67 12.20 -15.18
N CYS A 56 -30.31 12.94 -16.23
CA CYS A 56 -30.89 14.24 -16.58
C CYS A 56 -31.41 14.25 -18.04
N PRO A 57 -32.47 13.50 -18.35
CA PRO A 57 -32.95 13.32 -19.74
C PRO A 57 -33.50 14.60 -20.37
N GLU A 58 -34.00 15.56 -19.58
CA GLU A 58 -34.42 16.87 -20.09
C GLU A 58 -33.23 17.69 -20.58
N ASP A 59 -32.16 17.77 -19.76
CA ASP A 59 -30.90 18.39 -20.14
C ASP A 59 -30.30 17.73 -21.39
N GLN A 60 -30.35 16.39 -21.49
CA GLN A 60 -29.84 15.66 -22.65
C GLN A 60 -30.48 16.13 -23.97
N ARG A 61 -31.80 16.31 -23.98
CA ARG A 61 -32.59 16.62 -25.19
C ARG A 61 -32.66 18.12 -25.49
N LEU A 62 -32.70 18.95 -24.46
CA LEU A 62 -33.03 20.36 -24.59
C LEU A 62 -31.83 21.30 -24.39
N TRP A 63 -30.63 20.81 -24.05
CA TRP A 63 -29.47 21.68 -23.77
C TRP A 63 -29.18 22.71 -24.89
N LEU A 64 -29.34 22.34 -26.17
CA LEU A 64 -29.18 23.24 -27.31
C LEU A 64 -30.23 24.36 -27.31
N GLN A 65 -31.48 24.00 -27.00
CA GLN A 65 -32.58 24.96 -26.93
C GLN A 65 -32.41 25.87 -25.71
N HIS A 66 -32.02 25.32 -24.55
CA HIS A 66 -31.72 26.09 -23.35
C HIS A 66 -30.57 27.07 -23.58
N GLU A 67 -29.50 26.67 -24.27
CA GLU A 67 -28.39 27.56 -24.59
C GLU A 67 -28.79 28.66 -25.58
N ALA A 68 -29.65 28.35 -26.56
CA ALA A 68 -30.17 29.34 -27.51
C ALA A 68 -31.10 30.37 -26.85
N LEU A 69 -31.84 29.96 -25.82
CA LEU A 69 -32.73 30.84 -25.05
C LEU A 69 -32.00 31.63 -23.95
N CYS A 70 -30.75 31.26 -23.63
CA CYS A 70 -29.95 31.93 -22.61
C CYS A 70 -29.30 33.20 -23.18
N GLN A 71 -30.01 34.33 -23.09
CA GLN A 71 -29.55 35.63 -23.62
C GLN A 71 -28.19 36.09 -23.05
N GLY A 72 -27.88 35.76 -21.78
CA GLY A 72 -26.63 36.17 -21.12
C GLY A 72 -25.38 35.59 -21.78
N HIS A 73 -25.33 34.28 -22.00
CA HIS A 73 -24.16 33.64 -22.61
C HIS A 73 -23.96 34.05 -24.08
N LEU A 74 -25.05 34.30 -24.81
CA LEU A 74 -24.96 34.73 -26.21
C LEU A 74 -24.36 36.15 -26.32
N GLN A 75 -24.70 37.03 -25.38
CA GLN A 75 -24.16 38.39 -25.32
C GLN A 75 -22.69 38.40 -24.87
N GLU A 76 -22.30 37.57 -23.91
CA GLU A 76 -20.91 37.47 -23.43
C GLU A 76 -19.97 36.84 -24.46
N THR A 77 -20.45 35.89 -25.25
CA THR A 77 -19.62 35.17 -26.23
C THR A 77 -19.68 35.74 -27.65
N GLY A 78 -20.68 36.56 -27.95
CA GLY A 78 -20.88 37.25 -29.22
C GLY A 78 -21.40 36.39 -30.38
N THR A 79 -21.18 35.06 -30.36
CA THR A 79 -21.71 34.14 -31.38
C THR A 79 -22.26 32.87 -30.75
N PHE A 80 -23.34 32.32 -31.33
CA PHE A 80 -23.95 31.08 -30.83
C PHE A 80 -22.98 29.89 -30.82
N ARG A 81 -22.11 29.76 -31.83
CA ARG A 81 -21.08 28.70 -31.85
C ARG A 81 -20.13 28.77 -30.65
N LYS A 82 -19.74 29.98 -30.25
CA LYS A 82 -18.86 30.18 -29.09
C LYS A 82 -19.60 29.92 -27.77
N ALA A 83 -20.87 30.31 -27.66
CA ALA A 83 -21.72 29.94 -26.52
C ALA A 83 -21.82 28.42 -26.37
N LEU A 84 -22.10 27.68 -27.45
CA LEU A 84 -22.16 26.22 -27.43
C LEU A 84 -20.82 25.58 -27.03
N SER A 85 -19.71 26.04 -27.60
CA SER A 85 -18.38 25.53 -27.26
C SER A 85 -18.01 25.77 -25.80
N GLN A 86 -18.37 26.92 -25.23
CA GLN A 86 -18.18 27.20 -23.81
C GLN A 86 -19.06 26.33 -22.93
N LYS A 87 -20.33 26.12 -23.31
CA LYS A 87 -21.24 25.24 -22.59
C LYS A 87 -20.70 23.81 -22.55
N LEU A 88 -20.26 23.27 -23.70
CA LEU A 88 -19.64 21.95 -23.78
C LEU A 88 -18.38 21.87 -22.91
N SER A 89 -17.51 22.88 -22.99
CA SER A 89 -16.31 22.95 -22.14
C SER A 89 -16.68 22.96 -20.65
N SER A 90 -17.69 23.73 -20.24
CA SER A 90 -18.13 23.80 -18.84
C SER A 90 -18.61 22.46 -18.26
N ILE A 91 -19.01 21.51 -19.12
CA ILE A 91 -19.50 20.19 -18.73
C ILE A 91 -18.38 19.14 -18.84
N VAL A 92 -17.59 19.20 -19.92
CA VAL A 92 -16.51 18.24 -20.19
C VAL A 92 -15.30 18.49 -19.30
N SER A 93 -14.91 19.75 -19.07
CA SER A 93 -13.70 20.07 -18.29
C SER A 93 -13.74 19.54 -16.87
N PRO A 94 -14.83 19.70 -16.09
CA PRO A 94 -14.90 19.12 -14.74
C PRO A 94 -14.83 17.59 -14.75
N MET A 95 -15.50 16.92 -15.71
CA MET A 95 -15.40 15.46 -15.85
C MET A 95 -13.98 15.01 -16.17
N LEU A 96 -13.36 15.62 -17.18
CA LEU A 96 -12.00 15.32 -17.56
C LEU A 96 -11.03 15.55 -16.39
N SER A 97 -11.23 16.62 -15.61
CA SER A 97 -10.40 16.90 -14.44
C SER A 97 -10.51 15.82 -13.36
N GLU A 98 -11.69 15.26 -13.13
CA GLU A 98 -11.91 14.14 -12.20
C GLU A 98 -11.27 12.85 -12.71
N VAL A 99 -11.41 12.55 -14.01
CA VAL A 99 -10.72 11.40 -14.63
C VAL A 99 -9.20 11.54 -14.50
N ILE A 100 -8.66 12.73 -14.77
CA ILE A 100 -7.22 13.00 -14.64
C ILE A 100 -6.79 12.88 -13.17
N ALA A 101 -7.56 13.41 -12.23
CA ALA A 101 -7.23 13.31 -10.81
C ALA A 101 -7.24 11.88 -10.29
N PHE A 102 -8.16 11.03 -10.79
CA PHE A 102 -8.15 9.60 -10.55
C PHE A 102 -6.89 8.95 -11.14
N CYS A 103 -6.54 9.29 -12.38
CA CYS A 103 -5.35 8.77 -13.05
C CYS A 103 -4.03 9.21 -12.39
N ASP A 104 -4.01 10.38 -11.75
CA ASP A 104 -2.81 10.95 -11.11
C ASP A 104 -2.68 10.61 -9.63
N GLN A 105 -3.57 9.77 -9.10
CA GLN A 105 -3.49 9.31 -7.72
C GLN A 105 -2.11 8.67 -7.45
N ASN A 106 -1.44 9.13 -6.39
CA ASN A 106 -0.02 8.79 -6.09
C ASN A 106 0.97 9.10 -7.22
N HIS A 107 0.79 10.20 -7.96
CA HIS A 107 1.67 10.61 -9.06
C HIS A 107 1.78 9.57 -10.19
N ASN A 108 0.72 8.78 -10.43
CA ASN A 108 0.79 7.64 -11.36
C ASN A 108 0.92 8.07 -12.83
N LEU A 109 0.61 9.32 -13.19
CA LEU A 109 0.84 9.85 -14.53
C LEU A 109 2.34 9.98 -14.87
N ASP A 110 3.20 10.11 -13.86
CA ASP A 110 4.66 10.21 -14.06
C ASP A 110 5.22 8.93 -14.73
N LEU A 111 4.55 7.79 -14.54
CA LEU A 111 4.92 6.51 -15.17
C LEU A 111 4.84 6.53 -16.70
N LEU A 112 4.06 7.44 -17.29
CA LEU A 112 3.94 7.57 -18.75
C LEU A 112 5.14 8.28 -19.38
N GLY A 113 5.93 9.00 -18.57
CA GLY A 113 7.14 9.69 -18.99
C GLY A 113 8.42 8.88 -18.80
N GLU A 114 8.35 7.71 -18.18
CA GLU A 114 9.52 6.86 -17.92
C GLU A 114 10.01 6.13 -19.19
N GLU A 115 11.30 5.82 -19.25
CA GLU A 115 11.93 5.12 -20.39
C GLU A 115 11.44 3.67 -20.58
N LYS A 116 10.65 3.14 -19.64
CA LYS A 116 10.21 1.74 -19.61
C LYS A 116 8.87 1.56 -20.33
N GLU A 117 8.92 1.13 -21.59
CA GLU A 117 7.71 0.91 -22.42
C GLU A 117 6.67 0.01 -21.74
N TRP A 118 7.09 -1.04 -21.01
CA TRP A 118 6.16 -1.97 -20.37
C TRP A 118 5.24 -1.29 -19.35
N LYS A 119 5.73 -0.26 -18.63
CA LYS A 119 4.93 0.49 -17.67
C LYS A 119 3.85 1.31 -18.38
N THR A 120 4.24 2.05 -19.41
CA THR A 120 3.32 2.85 -20.23
C THR A 120 2.25 1.97 -20.90
N ARG A 121 2.64 0.83 -21.46
CA ARG A 121 1.72 -0.14 -22.06
C ARG A 121 0.75 -0.74 -21.05
N LEU A 122 1.25 -1.16 -19.88
CA LEU A 122 0.41 -1.69 -18.81
C LEU A 122 -0.57 -0.62 -18.33
N TRP A 123 -0.09 0.60 -18.09
CA TRP A 123 -0.89 1.75 -17.67
C TRP A 123 -2.05 2.01 -18.64
N LEU A 124 -1.76 2.17 -19.95
CA LEU A 124 -2.79 2.41 -20.97
C LEU A 124 -3.80 1.26 -21.05
N THR A 125 -3.33 0.02 -20.94
CA THR A 125 -4.21 -1.15 -20.97
C THR A 125 -5.15 -1.16 -19.76
N MET A 126 -4.67 -0.80 -18.56
CA MET A 126 -5.48 -0.75 -17.34
C MET A 126 -6.54 0.35 -17.38
N ILE A 127 -6.21 1.57 -17.80
CA ILE A 127 -7.20 2.67 -17.88
C ILE A 127 -8.27 2.41 -18.94
N ASN A 128 -7.93 1.69 -20.01
CA ASN A 128 -8.88 1.34 -21.07
C ASN A 128 -9.87 0.23 -20.63
N LYS A 129 -9.54 -0.55 -19.60
CA LYS A 129 -10.38 -1.65 -19.09
C LYS A 129 -11.25 -1.19 -17.94
N GLU A 130 -12.53 -0.97 -18.22
CA GLU A 130 -13.49 -0.41 -17.24
C GLU A 130 -13.75 -1.31 -16.04
N VAL A 131 -13.71 -2.62 -16.26
CA VAL A 131 -13.85 -3.64 -15.21
C VAL A 131 -12.73 -3.51 -14.16
N ILE A 132 -11.57 -2.98 -14.56
CA ILE A 132 -10.40 -2.82 -13.70
C ILE A 132 -10.35 -1.41 -13.12
N THR A 133 -10.60 -0.38 -13.93
CA THR A 133 -10.62 1.02 -13.49
C THR A 133 -12.04 1.58 -13.47
N PRO A 134 -12.96 1.14 -12.60
CA PRO A 134 -14.34 1.62 -12.66
C PRO A 134 -14.41 3.12 -12.35
N LEU A 135 -14.93 3.91 -13.30
CA LEU A 135 -15.22 5.33 -13.14
C LEU A 135 -16.74 5.50 -13.22
N SER A 136 -17.33 6.18 -12.23
CA SER A 136 -18.76 6.44 -12.18
C SER A 136 -19.02 7.92 -12.03
N TYR A 137 -19.98 8.45 -12.79
CA TYR A 137 -20.43 9.82 -12.65
C TYR A 137 -20.77 10.17 -11.19
N ASP A 138 -21.35 9.23 -10.44
CA ASP A 138 -21.75 9.43 -9.04
C ASP A 138 -20.57 9.66 -8.09
N SER A 139 -19.44 9.02 -8.37
CA SER A 139 -18.22 9.24 -7.57
C SER A 139 -17.65 10.66 -7.71
N PHE A 140 -18.08 11.41 -8.74
CA PHE A 140 -17.61 12.76 -9.05
C PHE A 140 -18.57 13.86 -8.59
N ILE A 141 -19.75 13.48 -8.11
CA ILE A 141 -20.72 14.42 -7.55
C ILE A 141 -20.24 14.90 -6.18
N SER A 142 -20.35 16.20 -5.94
CA SER A 142 -20.15 16.81 -4.65
C SER A 142 -21.34 16.47 -3.73
N PRO A 143 -21.10 15.91 -2.54
CA PRO A 143 -22.17 15.62 -1.59
C PRO A 143 -22.88 16.88 -1.07
N VAL A 144 -22.29 18.06 -1.27
CA VAL A 144 -22.83 19.34 -0.80
C VAL A 144 -23.68 20.03 -1.86
N SER A 145 -23.27 19.98 -3.13
CA SER A 145 -23.90 20.75 -4.21
C SER A 145 -24.69 19.91 -5.20
N ASP A 146 -24.66 18.58 -5.07
CA ASP A 146 -25.30 17.61 -5.99
C ASP A 146 -24.96 17.87 -7.48
N ARG A 147 -23.76 18.40 -7.71
CA ARG A 147 -23.16 18.69 -9.02
C ARG A 147 -21.75 18.15 -9.05
N ILE A 148 -21.18 17.98 -10.25
CA ILE A 148 -19.75 17.64 -10.35
C ILE A 148 -18.93 18.65 -9.55
N ARG A 149 -17.96 18.16 -8.79
CA ARG A 149 -17.03 18.99 -8.03
C ARG A 149 -16.32 19.99 -8.95
N GLU A 150 -16.29 21.25 -8.53
CA GLU A 150 -15.57 22.31 -9.25
C GLU A 150 -14.04 22.11 -9.22
N ARG A 151 -13.54 21.37 -8.23
CA ARG A 151 -12.12 21.05 -8.07
C ARG A 151 -11.96 19.56 -7.86
N ALA A 152 -11.32 18.89 -8.81
CA ALA A 152 -10.91 17.52 -8.65
C ALA A 152 -9.77 17.44 -7.62
N CYS A 153 -9.90 16.52 -6.66
CA CYS A 153 -8.87 16.28 -5.66
C CYS A 153 -8.06 15.06 -6.04
N VAL A 154 -6.76 15.26 -6.30
CA VAL A 154 -5.81 14.15 -6.43
C VAL A 154 -5.59 13.56 -5.05
N SER A 155 -5.95 12.29 -4.87
CA SER A 155 -5.79 11.60 -3.59
C SER A 155 -4.41 10.93 -3.51
N SER A 156 -4.00 10.60 -2.28
CA SER A 156 -2.86 9.70 -2.04
C SER A 156 -3.29 8.62 -1.06
N THR A 157 -2.91 7.38 -1.35
CA THR A 157 -3.22 6.20 -0.53
C THR A 157 -2.09 5.83 0.43
N GLY A 158 -1.02 6.63 0.48
CA GLY A 158 0.07 6.40 1.41
C GLY A 158 -0.40 6.55 2.86
N VAL A 159 0.00 5.64 3.73
CA VAL A 159 -0.42 5.67 5.13
C VAL A 159 0.49 6.61 5.91
N GLY A 160 -0.02 7.78 6.27
CA GLY A 160 0.71 8.79 7.04
C GLY A 160 1.77 9.58 6.27
N HIS A 161 1.91 9.35 4.96
CA HIS A 161 2.83 10.08 4.09
C HIS A 161 2.37 9.99 2.62
N ARG A 162 2.96 10.81 1.75
CA ARG A 162 2.75 10.75 0.29
C ARG A 162 3.90 9.97 -0.35
N PHE A 163 3.63 9.30 -1.46
CA PHE A 163 4.64 8.60 -2.26
C PHE A 163 4.31 8.71 -3.75
N SER A 164 5.33 8.54 -4.58
CA SER A 164 5.19 8.42 -6.04
C SER A 164 5.15 6.94 -6.40
N ALA A 165 4.07 6.51 -7.02
CA ALA A 165 3.86 5.13 -7.42
C ALA A 165 4.88 4.71 -8.48
N LYS A 166 5.45 3.52 -8.33
CA LYS A 166 6.36 2.88 -9.29
C LYS A 166 5.66 1.86 -10.18
N PHE A 167 4.44 1.46 -9.82
CA PHE A 167 3.64 0.47 -10.54
C PHE A 167 2.30 1.07 -11.00
N PRO A 168 1.84 0.80 -12.24
CA PRO A 168 0.56 1.33 -12.74
C PRO A 168 -0.63 0.94 -11.87
N PHE A 169 -1.43 1.93 -11.44
CA PHE A 169 -2.67 1.73 -10.68
C PHE A 169 -2.55 0.77 -9.47
N SER A 170 -1.42 0.81 -8.75
CA SER A 170 -1.12 -0.12 -7.66
C SER A 170 -2.19 -0.17 -6.56
N TRP A 171 -2.88 0.94 -6.28
CA TRP A 171 -3.96 0.99 -5.28
C TRP A 171 -5.18 0.13 -5.66
N ILE A 172 -5.52 0.07 -6.94
CA ILE A 172 -6.63 -0.74 -7.45
C ILE A 172 -6.31 -2.22 -7.26
N ILE A 173 -5.09 -2.60 -7.61
CA ILE A 173 -4.59 -3.97 -7.45
C ILE A 173 -4.60 -4.34 -5.97
N LYS A 174 -4.11 -3.46 -5.10
CA LYS A 174 -4.10 -3.66 -3.64
C LYS A 174 -5.50 -3.98 -3.11
N ASP A 175 -6.48 -3.13 -3.44
CA ASP A 175 -7.84 -3.27 -2.92
C ASP A 175 -8.50 -4.56 -3.44
N ILE A 176 -8.38 -4.86 -4.75
CA ILE A 176 -8.91 -6.10 -5.34
C ILE A 176 -8.29 -7.34 -4.70
N VAL A 177 -6.96 -7.38 -4.53
CA VAL A 177 -6.28 -8.56 -3.99
C VAL A 177 -6.57 -8.72 -2.49
N ASN A 178 -6.70 -7.63 -1.74
CA ASN A 178 -7.14 -7.68 -0.35
C ASN A 178 -8.55 -8.26 -0.21
N ASP A 179 -9.48 -7.86 -1.07
CA ASP A 179 -10.83 -8.43 -1.11
C ASP A 179 -10.82 -9.92 -1.45
N LEU A 180 -9.96 -10.33 -2.40
CA LEU A 180 -9.77 -11.75 -2.74
C LEU A 180 -9.19 -12.53 -1.56
N LEU A 181 -8.18 -11.98 -0.88
CA LEU A 181 -7.54 -12.61 0.28
C LEU A 181 -8.53 -12.84 1.42
N GLN A 182 -9.46 -11.90 1.66
CA GLN A 182 -10.53 -12.06 2.63
C GLN A 182 -11.52 -13.17 2.23
N LYS A 183 -11.86 -13.27 0.94
CA LYS A 183 -12.81 -14.25 0.40
C LYS A 183 -12.28 -15.69 0.40
N VAL A 184 -10.97 -15.89 0.28
CA VAL A 184 -10.35 -17.23 0.27
C VAL A 184 -10.49 -17.94 1.63
N GLY A 185 -10.85 -17.25 2.72
CA GLY A 185 -11.23 -17.82 4.02
C GLY A 185 -10.06 -18.43 4.81
N ALA A 186 -10.01 -18.24 6.14
CA ALA A 186 -8.86 -18.65 6.97
C ALA A 186 -8.46 -20.14 6.81
N ASP A 187 -9.45 -21.03 6.70
CA ASP A 187 -9.24 -22.48 6.62
C ASP A 187 -8.78 -22.98 5.24
N ALA A 188 -8.91 -22.15 4.18
CA ALA A 188 -8.51 -22.47 2.80
C ALA A 188 -7.45 -21.50 2.22
N LYS A 189 -6.87 -20.63 3.07
CA LYS A 189 -5.77 -19.71 2.75
C LYS A 189 -4.50 -20.49 2.40
N SER A 190 -4.42 -20.93 1.16
CA SER A 190 -3.16 -21.30 0.52
C SER A 190 -2.81 -20.27 -0.53
N LEU A 191 -1.52 -20.01 -0.70
CA LEU A 191 -0.99 -19.20 -1.80
C LEU A 191 -1.49 -19.70 -3.17
N VAL A 192 -1.64 -21.02 -3.31
CA VAL A 192 -2.17 -21.66 -4.52
C VAL A 192 -3.61 -21.27 -4.79
N SER A 193 -4.48 -21.31 -3.77
CA SER A 193 -5.88 -20.89 -3.87
C SER A 193 -5.97 -19.41 -4.28
N LEU A 194 -5.19 -18.53 -3.63
CA LEU A 194 -5.20 -17.11 -3.93
C LEU A 194 -4.71 -16.83 -5.36
N ARG A 195 -3.61 -17.46 -5.78
CA ARG A 195 -3.11 -17.37 -7.17
C ARG A 195 -4.16 -17.86 -8.17
N GLY A 196 -4.81 -18.99 -7.88
CA GLY A 196 -5.88 -19.54 -8.73
C GLY A 196 -7.00 -18.54 -8.96
N VAL A 197 -7.58 -18.00 -7.87
CA VAL A 197 -8.68 -17.03 -7.98
C VAL A 197 -8.22 -15.71 -8.61
N PHE A 198 -7.04 -15.21 -8.25
CA PHE A 198 -6.50 -13.97 -8.81
C PHE A 198 -6.25 -14.07 -10.31
N TYR A 199 -5.52 -15.08 -10.77
CA TYR A 199 -5.22 -15.23 -12.20
C TYR A 199 -6.43 -15.67 -13.01
N SER A 200 -7.50 -16.20 -12.41
CA SER A 200 -8.79 -16.38 -13.09
C SER A 200 -9.60 -15.08 -13.22
N SER A 201 -9.25 -14.02 -12.49
CA SER A 201 -9.94 -12.72 -12.58
C SER A 201 -9.53 -11.92 -13.83
N PRO A 202 -10.36 -10.96 -14.28
CA PRO A 202 -10.00 -10.06 -15.38
C PRO A 202 -8.69 -9.29 -15.14
N LEU A 203 -8.43 -8.87 -13.89
CA LEU A 203 -7.21 -8.18 -13.50
C LEU A 203 -5.99 -9.10 -13.59
N GLY A 204 -6.09 -10.31 -13.05
CA GLY A 204 -5.00 -11.27 -13.09
C GLY A 204 -4.65 -11.70 -14.52
N GLN A 205 -5.65 -11.89 -15.40
CA GLN A 205 -5.41 -12.16 -16.81
C GLN A 205 -4.71 -11.01 -17.53
N LEU A 206 -5.03 -9.76 -17.18
CA LEU A 206 -4.34 -8.59 -17.73
C LEU A 206 -2.88 -8.51 -17.26
N LEU A 207 -2.60 -8.84 -16.00
CA LEU A 207 -1.26 -8.73 -15.41
C LEU A 207 -0.37 -9.94 -15.68
N LYS A 208 -0.95 -11.10 -16.02
CA LYS A 208 -0.21 -12.35 -16.25
C LYS A 208 0.97 -12.20 -17.23
N PRO A 209 0.86 -11.49 -18.38
CA PRO A 209 2.01 -11.32 -19.28
C PRO A 209 3.19 -10.60 -18.60
N THR A 210 2.93 -9.62 -17.74
CA THR A 210 3.96 -8.87 -17.01
C THR A 210 4.74 -9.75 -16.03
N PHE A 211 4.06 -10.72 -15.40
CA PHE A 211 4.66 -11.63 -14.41
C PHE A 211 5.15 -12.96 -15.00
N VAL A 212 5.11 -13.11 -16.33
CA VAL A 212 5.70 -14.26 -17.06
C VAL A 212 6.93 -13.83 -17.88
N ASP A 213 7.05 -12.55 -18.24
CA ASP A 213 8.23 -12.03 -18.93
C ASP A 213 9.43 -11.93 -17.99
N GLU A 214 10.44 -12.76 -18.20
CA GLU A 214 11.68 -12.82 -17.43
C GLU A 214 12.39 -11.47 -17.29
N ASN A 215 12.30 -10.59 -18.29
CA ASN A 215 12.96 -9.29 -18.27
C ASN A 215 12.20 -8.26 -17.43
N ILE A 216 10.92 -8.50 -17.15
CA ILE A 216 10.00 -7.53 -16.53
C ILE A 216 9.59 -8.00 -15.13
N LYS A 217 9.34 -9.29 -14.93
CA LYS A 217 8.68 -9.83 -13.73
C LYS A 217 9.35 -9.41 -12.42
N GLY A 218 10.68 -9.41 -12.36
CA GLY A 218 11.43 -9.00 -11.17
C GLY A 218 11.27 -7.51 -10.86
N GLU A 219 11.42 -6.64 -11.86
CA GLU A 219 11.21 -5.19 -11.71
C GLU A 219 9.75 -4.89 -11.34
N ALA A 220 8.81 -5.56 -12.00
CA ALA A 220 7.37 -5.43 -11.77
C ALA A 220 6.99 -5.80 -10.33
N ALA A 221 7.48 -6.93 -9.83
CA ALA A 221 7.24 -7.37 -8.46
C ALA A 221 7.80 -6.38 -7.43
N MET A 222 9.03 -5.88 -7.64
CA MET A 222 9.65 -4.91 -6.74
C MET A 222 8.97 -3.54 -6.75
N ASN A 223 8.58 -3.05 -7.94
CA ASN A 223 7.83 -1.81 -8.07
C ASN A 223 6.46 -1.93 -7.37
N TYR A 224 5.78 -3.07 -7.52
CA TYR A 224 4.52 -3.31 -6.83
C TYR A 224 4.70 -3.42 -5.31
N LEU A 225 5.68 -4.19 -4.83
CA LEU A 225 5.98 -4.33 -3.40
C LEU A 225 6.26 -2.97 -2.75
N ASN A 226 7.05 -2.12 -3.40
CA ASN A 226 7.34 -0.76 -2.93
C ASN A 226 6.04 0.02 -2.71
N ASP A 227 5.18 0.09 -3.73
CA ASP A 227 3.92 0.83 -3.66
C ASP A 227 2.95 0.21 -2.63
N PHE A 228 2.88 -1.11 -2.59
CA PHE A 228 2.08 -1.88 -1.64
C PHE A 228 2.43 -1.50 -0.20
N LEU A 229 3.72 -1.47 0.14
CA LEU A 229 4.19 -1.11 1.48
C LEU A 229 3.84 0.33 1.87
N HIS A 230 3.99 1.29 0.96
CA HIS A 230 3.57 2.67 1.20
C HIS A 230 2.07 2.78 1.54
N MET A 231 1.24 1.88 0.99
CA MET A 231 -0.22 1.89 1.17
C MET A 231 -0.72 1.10 2.39
N ILE A 232 0.14 0.35 3.09
CA ILE A 232 -0.27 -0.48 4.24
C ILE A 232 0.53 -0.19 5.50
N TYR A 233 1.74 0.36 5.38
CA TYR A 233 2.65 0.58 6.48
C TYR A 233 2.87 2.08 6.71
N LYS A 234 2.80 2.50 7.98
CA LYS A 234 3.00 3.90 8.39
C LYS A 234 4.39 4.08 8.99
N PRO A 235 5.39 4.55 8.22
CA PRO A 235 6.70 4.85 8.78
C PRO A 235 6.61 5.99 9.81
N ILE A 236 7.31 5.83 10.92
CA ILE A 236 7.53 6.83 11.96
C ILE A 236 8.86 7.56 11.69
N VAL A 237 9.88 6.82 11.24
CA VAL A 237 11.24 7.33 11.02
C VAL A 237 11.69 7.01 9.59
N GLU A 238 12.56 7.87 9.04
CA GLU A 238 13.17 7.63 7.73
C GLU A 238 13.98 6.31 7.72
N GLY A 239 13.83 5.54 6.65
CA GLY A 239 14.49 4.25 6.44
C GLY A 239 13.73 3.03 6.99
N GLU A 240 12.65 3.24 7.75
CA GLU A 240 11.82 2.15 8.28
C GLU A 240 11.21 1.28 7.16
N LEU A 241 10.67 1.89 6.11
CA LEU A 241 10.11 1.17 4.95
C LEU A 241 11.14 0.27 4.24
N GLN A 242 12.43 0.64 4.27
CA GLN A 242 13.48 -0.18 3.67
C GLN A 242 13.66 -1.48 4.46
N LEU A 243 13.70 -1.39 5.79
CA LEU A 243 13.76 -2.56 6.67
C LEU A 243 12.51 -3.44 6.52
N ILE A 244 11.33 -2.83 6.40
CA ILE A 244 10.08 -3.58 6.17
C ILE A 244 10.10 -4.30 4.83
N CYS A 245 10.61 -3.66 3.77
CA CYS A 245 10.77 -4.29 2.47
C CYS A 245 11.67 -5.53 2.57
N ASP A 246 12.84 -5.41 3.21
CA ASP A 246 13.76 -6.53 3.40
C ASP A 246 13.14 -7.65 4.23
N ALA A 247 12.38 -7.32 5.27
CA ALA A 247 11.67 -8.29 6.09
C ALA A 247 10.62 -9.08 5.29
N VAL A 248 9.86 -8.42 4.41
CA VAL A 248 8.91 -9.09 3.52
C VAL A 248 9.64 -10.00 2.53
N LEU A 249 10.75 -9.54 1.94
CA LEU A 249 11.55 -10.34 1.02
C LEU A 249 12.14 -11.58 1.70
N ALA A 250 12.69 -11.42 2.91
CA ALA A 250 13.24 -12.53 3.69
C ALA A 250 12.15 -13.55 4.06
N ALA A 251 10.96 -13.09 4.46
CA ALA A 251 9.81 -13.94 4.73
C ALA A 251 9.33 -14.69 3.47
N ALA A 252 9.25 -13.99 2.33
CA ALA A 252 8.83 -14.58 1.07
C ALA A 252 9.85 -15.64 0.59
N GLY A 253 11.15 -15.36 0.69
CA GLY A 253 12.20 -16.32 0.36
C GLY A 253 12.12 -17.58 1.22
N LYS A 254 11.90 -17.43 2.54
CA LYS A 254 11.72 -18.57 3.45
C LYS A 254 10.47 -19.38 3.13
N LEU A 255 9.36 -18.70 2.84
CA LEU A 255 8.10 -19.33 2.47
C LEU A 255 8.20 -20.06 1.13
N HIS A 256 8.85 -19.45 0.13
CA HIS A 256 9.15 -20.08 -1.15
C HIS A 256 9.98 -21.34 -0.93
N GLN A 257 11.03 -21.27 -0.12
CA GLN A 257 11.87 -22.42 0.17
C GLN A 257 11.08 -23.59 0.77
N SER A 258 10.13 -23.31 1.65
CA SER A 258 9.28 -24.36 2.22
C SER A 258 8.30 -24.98 1.23
N LEU A 259 7.82 -24.21 0.25
CA LEU A 259 6.79 -24.66 -0.70
C LEU A 259 7.40 -25.35 -1.93
N TYR A 260 8.55 -24.85 -2.40
CA TYR A 260 9.13 -25.19 -3.69
C TYR A 260 10.60 -25.63 -3.61
N GLY A 261 11.18 -25.71 -2.40
CA GLY A 261 12.57 -26.16 -2.22
C GLY A 261 13.58 -25.10 -2.62
N ASN A 262 14.63 -25.48 -3.36
CA ASN A 262 15.73 -24.57 -3.72
C ASN A 262 15.55 -23.91 -5.10
N GLU A 263 14.31 -23.78 -5.58
CA GLU A 263 13.99 -23.05 -6.80
C GLU A 263 14.19 -21.53 -6.60
N GLU A 264 14.31 -20.79 -7.71
CA GLU A 264 14.45 -19.33 -7.65
C GLU A 264 13.14 -18.72 -7.15
N CYS A 265 13.24 -17.86 -6.12
CA CYS A 265 12.06 -17.26 -5.51
C CYS A 265 11.45 -16.18 -6.42
N GLU A 266 10.36 -16.54 -7.10
CA GLU A 266 9.60 -15.61 -7.92
C GLU A 266 8.45 -14.96 -7.14
N LEU A 267 8.54 -13.64 -6.99
CA LEU A 267 7.49 -12.83 -6.40
C LEU A 267 6.45 -12.44 -7.45
N ASP A 268 5.18 -12.62 -7.10
CA ASP A 268 4.05 -12.07 -7.81
C ASP A 268 3.09 -11.37 -6.84
N ILE A 269 2.10 -10.67 -7.39
CA ILE A 269 1.15 -9.88 -6.60
C ILE A 269 0.47 -10.72 -5.50
N PRO A 270 -0.13 -11.89 -5.79
CA PRO A 270 -0.70 -12.75 -4.74
C PRO A 270 0.30 -13.11 -3.64
N PHE A 271 1.55 -13.43 -4.01
CA PHE A 271 2.55 -13.85 -3.05
C PHE A 271 3.00 -12.73 -2.13
N ILE A 272 3.09 -11.50 -2.63
CA ILE A 272 3.37 -10.31 -1.81
C ILE A 272 2.29 -10.12 -0.73
N HIS A 273 1.01 -10.14 -1.13
CA HIS A 273 -0.11 -9.99 -0.19
C HIS A 273 -0.17 -11.14 0.82
N PHE A 274 -0.01 -12.38 0.35
CA PHE A 274 -0.05 -13.56 1.19
C PHE A 274 1.09 -13.53 2.21
N THR A 275 2.32 -13.26 1.78
CA THR A 275 3.49 -13.17 2.67
C THR A 275 3.28 -12.10 3.73
N TYR A 276 2.87 -10.89 3.32
CA TYR A 276 2.62 -9.80 4.27
C TYR A 276 1.55 -10.18 5.30
N SER A 277 0.48 -10.85 4.87
CA SER A 277 -0.60 -11.27 5.77
C SER A 277 -0.13 -12.22 6.88
N LEU A 278 0.90 -13.03 6.62
CA LEU A 278 1.47 -13.95 7.60
C LEU A 278 2.41 -13.24 8.60
N ILE A 279 3.16 -12.24 8.14
CA ILE A 279 4.14 -11.54 9.00
C ILE A 279 3.59 -10.26 9.63
N GLN A 280 2.35 -9.87 9.34
CA GLN A 280 1.77 -8.61 9.79
C GLN A 280 1.90 -8.41 11.31
N ALA A 281 1.60 -9.43 12.11
CA ALA A 281 1.72 -9.35 13.58
C ALA A 281 3.16 -9.09 14.04
N ARG A 282 4.16 -9.68 13.36
CA ARG A 282 5.59 -9.46 13.64
C ARG A 282 6.02 -8.03 13.28
N LEU A 283 5.56 -7.51 12.15
CA LEU A 283 5.85 -6.13 11.73
C LEU A 283 5.18 -5.09 12.64
N VAL A 284 4.01 -5.40 13.22
CA VAL A 284 3.39 -4.56 14.26
C VAL A 284 4.29 -4.49 15.49
N ASN A 285 4.84 -5.61 15.98
CA ASN A 285 5.77 -5.59 17.11
C ASN A 285 7.00 -4.71 16.82
N PHE A 286 7.56 -4.81 15.62
CA PHE A 286 8.66 -3.96 15.19
C PHE A 286 8.26 -2.47 15.21
N SER A 287 7.10 -2.12 14.66
CA SER A 287 6.61 -0.73 14.66
C SER A 287 6.42 -0.18 16.08
N GLU A 288 5.89 -0.99 17.00
CA GLU A 288 5.76 -0.61 18.42
C GLU A 288 7.13 -0.41 19.09
N LEU A 289 8.14 -1.24 18.77
CA LEU A 289 9.50 -1.05 19.27
C LEU A 289 10.11 0.27 18.75
N VAL A 290 9.93 0.57 17.45
CA VAL A 290 10.38 1.83 16.85
C VAL A 290 9.68 3.03 17.46
N HIS A 291 8.40 2.91 17.81
CA HIS A 291 7.66 3.97 18.48
C HIS A 291 8.26 4.32 19.86
N VAL A 292 8.72 3.31 20.60
CA VAL A 292 9.37 3.51 21.91
C VAL A 292 10.84 3.96 21.74
N PHE A 293 11.57 3.43 20.75
CA PHE A 293 12.98 3.71 20.48
C PHE A 293 13.21 4.10 19.00
N PRO A 294 12.99 5.37 18.61
CA PRO A 294 13.12 5.79 17.21
C PRO A 294 14.53 5.60 16.62
N ASP A 295 15.58 5.76 17.44
CA ASP A 295 16.99 5.60 17.03
C ASP A 295 17.35 4.15 16.63
N LEU A 296 16.45 3.19 16.92
CA LEU A 296 16.59 1.79 16.56
C LEU A 296 16.69 1.61 15.03
N VAL A 297 15.94 2.40 14.25
CA VAL A 297 15.91 2.28 12.79
C VAL A 297 17.30 2.51 12.21
N GLN A 298 18.00 3.56 12.63
CA GLN A 298 19.36 3.85 12.15
C GLN A 298 20.34 2.76 12.56
N THR A 299 20.22 2.24 13.78
CA THR A 299 21.05 1.11 14.25
C THR A 299 20.84 -0.13 13.37
N LEU A 300 19.60 -0.47 13.05
CA LEU A 300 19.28 -1.63 12.21
C LEU A 300 19.70 -1.44 10.76
N LEU A 301 19.62 -0.22 10.21
CA LEU A 301 20.14 0.09 8.87
C LEU A 301 21.65 -0.13 8.79
N THR A 302 22.42 0.21 9.83
CA THR A 302 23.87 -0.11 9.85
C THR A 302 24.16 -1.61 9.95
N LYS A 303 23.20 -2.40 10.43
CA LYS A 303 23.28 -3.86 10.54
C LYS A 303 22.52 -4.58 9.41
N ARG A 304 22.11 -3.87 8.35
CA ARG A 304 21.23 -4.41 7.29
C ARG A 304 21.74 -5.71 6.66
N ASP A 305 23.04 -5.81 6.39
CA ASP A 305 23.66 -7.03 5.84
C ASP A 305 23.58 -8.23 6.81
N GLN A 306 23.50 -7.97 8.12
CA GLN A 306 23.34 -9.01 9.15
C GLN A 306 21.88 -9.49 9.26
N LEU A 307 20.93 -8.71 8.73
CA LEU A 307 19.52 -9.08 8.65
C LEU A 307 19.23 -9.93 7.39
N ASP A 308 20.11 -9.91 6.39
CA ASP A 308 19.99 -10.73 5.19
C ASP A 308 20.46 -12.17 5.44
N VAL A 309 19.60 -12.93 6.10
CA VAL A 309 19.92 -14.27 6.62
C VAL A 309 19.02 -15.37 6.08
N GLY A 310 18.18 -15.07 5.08
CA GLY A 310 17.18 -16.00 4.53
C GLY A 310 16.05 -16.34 5.51
N GLU A 311 15.84 -15.51 6.52
CA GLU A 311 14.75 -15.61 7.49
C GLU A 311 14.36 -14.21 7.96
N MET A 312 13.07 -13.95 8.15
CA MET A 312 12.61 -12.68 8.70
C MET A 312 12.95 -12.63 10.19
N ILE A 313 13.97 -11.84 10.55
CA ILE A 313 14.45 -11.66 11.94
C ILE A 313 14.40 -10.20 12.42
N LEU A 314 13.77 -9.31 11.65
CA LEU A 314 13.79 -7.87 11.91
C LEU A 314 13.25 -7.51 13.30
N ASP A 315 12.08 -8.03 13.67
CA ASP A 315 11.40 -7.76 14.94
C ASP A 315 12.17 -8.30 16.16
N VAL A 316 12.79 -9.48 16.03
CA VAL A 316 13.57 -10.10 17.12
C VAL A 316 14.95 -9.46 17.31
N VAL A 317 15.62 -9.06 16.23
CA VAL A 317 16.88 -8.30 16.31
C VAL A 317 16.61 -6.88 16.81
N ALA A 318 15.48 -6.29 16.41
CA ALA A 318 15.02 -5.02 16.95
C ALA A 318 14.81 -5.11 18.47
N LEU A 319 14.15 -6.17 18.94
CA LEU A 319 13.98 -6.43 20.38
C LEU A 319 15.33 -6.59 21.09
N GLU A 320 16.25 -7.39 20.54
CA GLU A 320 17.59 -7.58 21.11
C GLU A 320 18.33 -6.23 21.25
N CYS A 321 18.33 -5.41 20.20
CA CYS A 321 18.92 -4.07 20.24
C CYS A 321 18.23 -3.15 21.26
N CYS A 322 16.90 -3.21 21.40
CA CYS A 322 16.19 -2.46 22.44
C CYS A 322 16.58 -2.91 23.84
N LEU A 323 16.76 -4.22 24.07
CA LEU A 323 17.16 -4.77 25.36
C LEU A 323 18.60 -4.38 25.71
N GLU A 324 19.52 -4.39 24.74
CA GLU A 324 20.90 -3.89 24.90
C GLU A 324 20.89 -2.40 25.31
N GLN A 325 20.04 -1.57 24.70
CA GLN A 325 19.91 -0.16 25.07
C GLN A 325 19.30 0.07 26.47
N LEU A 326 18.51 -0.89 26.94
CA LEU A 326 17.88 -0.87 28.26
C LEU A 326 18.74 -1.48 29.37
N GLU A 327 19.93 -1.99 29.05
CA GLU A 327 20.86 -2.47 30.07
C GLU A 327 21.20 -1.33 31.06
N PRO A 328 21.01 -1.54 32.38
CA PRO A 328 21.14 -0.47 33.35
C PRO A 328 22.59 0.03 33.42
N LYS A 329 22.79 1.32 33.16
CA LYS A 329 24.10 1.96 33.34
C LYS A 329 24.26 2.38 34.81
N PRO A 330 25.50 2.53 35.33
CA PRO A 330 25.71 2.99 36.70
C PRO A 330 24.89 4.24 37.06
N ARG A 331 24.81 5.19 36.13
CA ARG A 331 24.00 6.41 36.25
C ARG A 331 22.51 6.16 36.46
N ASP A 332 21.95 5.15 35.79
CA ASP A 332 20.54 4.79 35.93
C ASP A 332 20.22 4.28 37.35
N LEU A 333 21.22 3.77 38.07
CA LEU A 333 21.07 3.17 39.40
C LEU A 333 21.45 4.11 40.56
N GLU A 334 22.09 5.25 40.27
CA GLU A 334 22.65 6.19 41.27
C GLU A 334 21.63 6.69 42.29
N ASN A 335 20.42 7.06 41.85
CA ASN A 335 19.40 7.64 42.73
C ASN A 335 17.99 7.15 42.38
N ALA A 336 17.02 7.44 43.25
CA ALA A 336 15.65 6.93 43.10
C ALA A 336 14.96 7.45 41.83
N ASP A 337 15.22 8.69 41.43
CA ASP A 337 14.59 9.32 40.26
C ASP A 337 15.14 8.70 38.96
N ASN A 338 16.45 8.52 38.86
CA ASN A 338 17.10 7.84 37.73
C ASN A 338 16.60 6.40 37.59
N ARG A 339 16.47 5.68 38.72
CA ARG A 339 15.90 4.32 38.72
C ARG A 339 14.48 4.32 38.21
N LEU A 340 13.64 5.26 38.65
CA LEU A 340 12.25 5.37 38.19
C LEU A 340 12.17 5.66 36.68
N ILE A 341 13.00 6.56 36.16
CA ILE A 341 13.08 6.87 34.72
C ILE A 341 13.49 5.62 33.93
N TRP A 342 14.51 4.90 34.40
CA TRP A 342 14.92 3.64 33.80
C TRP A 342 13.80 2.58 33.85
N CYS A 343 13.10 2.44 34.97
CA CYS A 343 11.96 1.52 35.10
C CYS A 343 10.84 1.84 34.12
N ASN A 344 10.48 3.12 33.98
CA ASN A 344 9.43 3.54 33.07
C ASN A 344 9.78 3.15 31.62
N ARG A 345 11.05 3.31 31.20
CA ARG A 345 11.52 2.86 29.88
C ARG A 345 11.37 1.35 29.69
N VAL A 346 11.71 0.55 30.70
CA VAL A 346 11.54 -0.92 30.68
C VAL A 346 10.07 -1.32 30.62
N GLN A 347 9.19 -0.63 31.35
CA GLN A 347 7.74 -0.92 31.33
C GLN A 347 7.10 -0.64 29.97
N CYS A 348 7.62 0.32 29.18
CA CYS A 348 7.10 0.62 27.85
C CYS A 348 7.19 -0.57 26.87
N ILE A 349 8.23 -1.42 26.98
CA ILE A 349 8.40 -2.57 26.08
C ILE A 349 7.75 -3.86 26.57
N ARG A 350 7.33 -3.90 27.85
CA ARG A 350 6.77 -5.11 28.45
C ARG A 350 5.54 -5.65 27.69
N PRO A 351 4.57 -4.83 27.26
CA PRO A 351 3.44 -5.33 26.48
C PRO A 351 3.88 -5.98 25.16
N ILE A 352 4.87 -5.39 24.49
CA ILE A 352 5.40 -5.88 23.21
C ILE A 352 6.05 -7.26 23.40
N ILE A 353 6.88 -7.42 24.44
CA ILE A 353 7.49 -8.72 24.78
C ILE A 353 6.41 -9.78 25.05
N GLN A 354 5.33 -9.43 25.75
CA GLN A 354 4.23 -10.36 26.02
C GLN A 354 3.52 -10.80 24.74
N VAL A 355 3.27 -9.87 23.81
CA VAL A 355 2.69 -10.19 22.50
C VAL A 355 3.63 -11.09 21.70
N MET A 356 4.93 -10.75 21.61
CA MET A 356 5.92 -11.55 20.91
C MET A 356 6.02 -12.97 21.49
N LYS A 357 5.98 -13.12 22.82
CA LYS A 357 5.96 -14.44 23.48
C LYS A 357 4.75 -15.29 23.09
N ASN A 358 3.59 -14.68 22.86
CA ASN A 358 2.39 -15.39 22.45
C ASN A 358 2.40 -15.79 20.96
N LEU A 359 3.20 -15.11 20.13
CA LEU A 359 3.36 -15.42 18.71
C LEU A 359 4.35 -16.58 18.48
N ILE A 360 5.26 -16.82 19.41
CA ILE A 360 6.19 -17.94 19.34
C ILE A 360 5.39 -19.26 19.51
N PRO A 361 5.45 -20.18 18.53
CA PRO A 361 4.74 -21.45 18.64
C PRO A 361 5.28 -22.30 19.79
N ARG A 362 4.39 -22.98 20.53
CA ARG A 362 4.82 -23.88 21.62
C ARG A 362 5.32 -25.22 21.06
N PRO A 363 6.32 -25.88 21.69
CA PRO A 363 6.86 -27.16 21.23
C PRO A 363 5.79 -28.26 21.02
N SER A 364 4.73 -28.28 21.85
CA SER A 364 3.63 -29.24 21.74
C SER A 364 2.75 -29.06 20.47
N GLN A 365 2.84 -27.92 19.78
CA GLN A 365 2.16 -27.67 18.50
C GLN A 365 3.01 -28.09 17.29
N GLN A 366 4.28 -28.46 17.47
CA GLN A 366 5.17 -28.89 16.40
C GLN A 366 4.87 -30.33 15.92
N GLN A 367 4.04 -31.09 16.64
CA GLN A 367 3.70 -32.50 16.32
C GLN A 367 2.27 -32.71 15.80
N ILE A 368 1.48 -31.66 15.55
CA ILE A 368 0.11 -31.82 15.04
C ILE A 368 0.13 -31.83 13.52
N GLY A 369 -0.15 -33.01 12.94
CA GLY A 369 -0.20 -33.20 11.49
C GLY A 369 -1.28 -32.38 10.79
N ASN A 370 -0.95 -31.95 9.56
CA ASN A 370 -1.80 -31.60 8.40
C ASN A 370 -3.11 -30.81 8.57
N GLY A 371 -3.44 -30.27 9.74
CA GLY A 371 -4.74 -29.65 10.02
C GLY A 371 -4.78 -28.12 9.97
N ASP A 372 -3.80 -27.43 10.57
CA ASP A 372 -3.80 -25.97 10.68
C ASP A 372 -2.67 -25.34 9.84
N CYS A 373 -2.98 -25.02 8.58
CA CYS A 373 -2.04 -24.39 7.64
C CYS A 373 -1.42 -23.10 8.22
N GLU A 374 -2.20 -22.26 8.89
CA GLU A 374 -1.75 -20.97 9.44
C GLU A 374 -0.76 -21.13 10.60
N ALA A 375 -0.99 -22.08 11.50
CA ALA A 375 -0.06 -22.41 12.58
C ALA A 375 1.24 -23.02 12.04
N ALA A 376 1.15 -23.90 11.03
CA ALA A 376 2.31 -24.48 10.37
C ALA A 376 3.20 -23.43 9.68
N PHE A 377 2.61 -22.45 9.00
CA PHE A 377 3.38 -21.35 8.38
C PHE A 377 3.95 -20.37 9.39
N ASN A 378 3.24 -20.05 10.48
CA ASN A 378 3.79 -19.23 11.56
C ASN A 378 4.99 -19.90 12.23
N VAL A 379 4.95 -21.23 12.42
CA VAL A 379 6.10 -22.03 12.90
C VAL A 379 7.28 -21.97 11.93
N GLN A 380 7.02 -21.93 10.62
CA GLN A 380 8.08 -21.82 9.61
C GLN A 380 8.67 -20.40 9.48
N LEU A 381 7.91 -19.37 9.81
CA LEU A 381 8.36 -17.98 9.79
C LEU A 381 9.19 -17.60 11.02
N PHE A 382 8.93 -18.21 12.19
CA PHE A 382 9.86 -18.23 13.33
C PHE A 382 10.86 -19.38 13.20
N GLY A 383 11.85 -19.20 12.33
CA GLY A 383 12.89 -20.20 12.12
C GLY A 383 13.93 -20.25 13.23
N GLU A 384 14.96 -21.08 13.01
CA GLU A 384 16.04 -21.30 13.98
C GLU A 384 16.78 -20.00 14.33
N ARG A 385 16.91 -19.06 13.38
CA ARG A 385 17.62 -17.79 13.65
C ARG A 385 16.79 -16.89 14.54
N SER A 386 15.49 -16.77 14.29
CA SER A 386 14.58 -16.02 15.17
C SER A 386 14.62 -16.56 16.59
N ASN A 387 14.56 -17.88 16.74
CA ASN A 387 14.62 -18.54 18.05
C ASN A 387 15.95 -18.29 18.76
N ARG A 388 17.07 -18.28 18.04
CA ARG A 388 18.38 -17.97 18.62
C ARG A 388 18.46 -16.53 19.15
N HIS A 389 17.99 -15.55 18.39
CA HIS A 389 17.94 -14.16 18.85
C HIS A 389 17.02 -14.00 20.07
N LEU A 390 15.87 -14.68 20.08
CA LEU A 390 14.97 -14.69 21.22
C LEU A 390 15.60 -15.34 22.46
N GLN A 391 16.39 -16.41 22.32
CA GLN A 391 17.13 -17.00 23.44
C GLN A 391 18.19 -16.05 24.02
N ASN A 392 18.80 -15.21 23.17
CA ASN A 392 19.75 -14.17 23.60
C ASN A 392 19.05 -13.00 24.31
N CYS A 393 17.80 -12.72 23.96
CA CYS A 393 17.00 -11.70 24.63
C CYS A 393 16.81 -12.09 26.10
N LYS A 394 17.43 -11.38 27.03
CA LYS A 394 17.19 -11.60 28.45
C LYS A 394 16.16 -10.59 28.94
N CYS A 395 15.04 -11.08 29.48
CA CYS A 395 13.99 -10.23 30.01
C CYS A 395 14.38 -9.72 31.40
N VAL A 396 14.22 -8.41 31.60
CA VAL A 396 14.43 -7.75 32.89
C VAL A 396 13.10 -7.68 33.65
N PHE A 397 12.97 -8.44 34.73
CA PHE A 397 11.82 -8.31 35.62
C PHE A 397 12.08 -7.22 36.64
N ILE A 398 11.10 -6.32 36.81
CA ILE A 398 11.07 -5.34 37.89
C ILE A 398 10.08 -5.86 38.93
N LEU A 399 10.57 -6.33 40.08
CA LEU A 399 9.71 -6.62 41.23
C LEU A 399 9.42 -5.31 41.96
N SER A 400 8.14 -4.90 42.00
CA SER A 400 7.67 -3.84 42.86
C SER A 400 7.00 -4.46 44.09
N ASP A 401 7.65 -4.35 45.26
CA ASP A 401 7.05 -4.79 46.52
C ASP A 401 5.90 -3.86 46.90
N HIS A 402 4.66 -4.36 46.85
CA HIS A 402 3.49 -3.69 47.43
C HIS A 402 3.33 -4.15 48.88
N SER A 403 4.26 -3.76 49.76
CA SER A 403 4.06 -3.94 51.20
C SER A 403 2.98 -2.96 51.70
N THR A 404 2.03 -3.54 52.40
CA THR A 404 0.86 -2.87 52.97
C THR A 404 1.26 -1.95 54.14
N ASN A 405 0.64 -0.76 54.17
CA ASN A 405 0.58 0.21 55.27
C ASN A 405 1.84 1.05 55.61
N GLY A 406 1.90 2.26 55.07
CA GLY A 406 2.64 3.40 55.63
C GLY A 406 3.14 4.41 54.59
N PRO A 407 3.12 5.73 54.87
CA PRO A 407 3.62 6.71 53.92
C PRO A 407 5.16 6.71 53.95
N SER A 408 5.74 6.57 52.76
CA SER A 408 7.17 6.77 52.48
C SER A 408 8.12 5.69 53.03
N ARG A 409 8.39 4.66 52.22
CA ARG A 409 9.70 3.98 52.15
C ARG A 409 9.86 3.20 50.84
N TYR A 410 11.04 3.37 50.26
CA TYR A 410 11.49 3.01 48.93
C TYR A 410 11.19 1.56 48.54
N THR A 411 10.57 1.38 47.37
CA THR A 411 10.46 0.09 46.68
C THR A 411 11.85 -0.37 46.22
N SER A 412 12.34 -1.45 46.81
CA SER A 412 13.49 -2.19 46.31
C SER A 412 13.16 -2.78 44.95
N LEU A 413 13.85 -2.31 43.91
CA LEU A 413 13.80 -2.89 42.58
C LEU A 413 14.69 -4.14 42.57
N PHE A 414 14.09 -5.32 42.50
CA PHE A 414 14.84 -6.52 42.14
C PHE A 414 14.77 -6.72 40.63
N LEU A 415 15.95 -6.94 40.04
CA LEU A 415 16.16 -7.27 38.64
C LEU A 415 16.38 -8.78 38.54
N GLU A 416 15.35 -9.52 38.14
CA GLU A 416 15.54 -10.92 37.74
C GLU A 416 15.81 -11.00 36.24
N TRP A 417 16.90 -11.67 35.88
CA TRP A 417 17.28 -11.97 34.50
C TRP A 417 16.61 -13.28 34.09
N GLY A 418 15.51 -13.20 33.34
CA GLY A 418 14.87 -14.36 32.75
C GLY A 418 15.37 -14.60 31.33
N VAL A 419 15.95 -15.76 31.05
CA VAL A 419 16.14 -16.26 29.68
C VAL A 419 14.74 -16.46 29.07
N PHE A 420 14.55 -16.30 27.76
CA PHE A 420 13.43 -16.97 27.08
C PHE A 420 13.67 -18.48 27.23
N GLU A 421 13.26 -19.05 28.37
CA GLU A 421 13.35 -20.48 28.60
C GLU A 421 12.42 -21.16 27.61
N TYR A 422 13.02 -21.71 26.56
CA TYR A 422 12.47 -22.86 25.86
C TYR A 422 12.31 -23.95 26.94
N GLN A 423 11.09 -24.15 27.44
CA GLN A 423 10.81 -25.35 28.21
C GLN A 423 10.92 -26.52 27.25
N SER A 424 12.04 -27.24 27.37
CA SER A 424 12.42 -28.44 26.63
C SER A 424 11.38 -29.55 26.74
#